data_AF-A0A7J3W772-F1
#
_entry.id   AF-A0A7J3W772-F1
#
_cell.length_a   1.000
_cell.length_b   1.000
_cell.length_c   1.000
_cell.angle_alpha   90.00
_cell.angle_beta   90.00
_cell.angle_gamma   90.00
#
_symmetry.space_group_name_H-M   'P 1'
#
loop_
_entity.id
_entity.type
_entity.pdbx_description
1 polymer ?
#
loop_
_entity_poly.entity_id
_entity_poly.type
_entity_poly.pdbx_seq_one_letter_code
_entity_poly.pdbx_strand_id
1 'polypeptide(L)'
;MRKVKIGFVPLHREPFDEDWAIELRKRFIKTLSEVENITLLYPSENLTKNGLVRNDEDADKVVRLFKAEGVEGLILGTMTFGDEVAGARIADSLRIPVMVFATKEPTISPEGFRKSDSFCGTLS
;
A
#
# COMPACT_ATOMS: atom_id res chain seq x y z
N MET A 1 7.48 -4.76 25.35
CA MET A 1 6.88 -3.53 24.79
C MET A 1 5.47 -3.85 24.33
N ARG A 2 4.57 -2.87 24.19
CA ARG A 2 3.19 -3.11 23.71
C ARG A 2 3.21 -3.38 22.20
N LYS A 3 2.42 -4.36 21.73
CA LYS A 3 2.19 -4.57 20.28
C LYS A 3 1.31 -3.45 19.72
N VAL A 4 1.71 -2.87 18.59
CA VAL A 4 0.98 -1.81 17.88
C VAL A 4 0.39 -2.38 16.60
N LYS A 5 -0.89 -2.10 16.33
CA LYS A 5 -1.54 -2.49 15.06
C LYS A 5 -1.23 -1.46 13.98
N ILE A 6 -0.61 -1.88 12.88
CA ILE A 6 -0.25 -1.01 11.76
C ILE A 6 -1.00 -1.47 10.50
N GLY A 7 -1.75 -0.56 9.88
CA GLY A 7 -2.37 -0.77 8.59
C GLY A 7 -1.38 -0.51 7.45
N PHE A 8 -1.21 -1.46 6.54
CA PHE A 8 -0.42 -1.31 5.32
C PHE A 8 -1.35 -1.29 4.09
N VAL A 9 -1.19 -0.25 3.27
CA VAL A 9 -1.94 -0.01 2.04
C VAL A 9 -0.98 -0.05 0.86
N PRO A 10 -0.94 -1.15 0.10
CA PRO A 10 -0.18 -1.24 -1.13
C PRO A 10 -0.96 -0.57 -2.28
N LEU A 11 -0.57 0.64 -2.64
CA LEU A 11 -1.20 1.45 -3.67
C LEU A 11 -0.64 1.10 -5.06
N HIS A 12 -1.52 1.00 -6.04
CA HIS A 12 -1.18 0.69 -7.42
C HIS A 12 -2.15 1.39 -8.40
N ARG A 13 -1.69 1.62 -9.63
CA ARG A 13 -2.50 2.22 -10.71
C ARG A 13 -2.14 1.61 -12.05
N GLU A 14 -3.15 1.41 -12.89
CA GLU A 14 -2.97 1.05 -14.30
C GLU A 14 -2.53 2.30 -15.10
N PRO A 15 -1.59 2.18 -16.06
CA PRO A 15 -1.17 0.95 -16.74
C PRO A 15 0.16 0.36 -16.23
N PHE A 16 0.60 0.67 -15.01
CA PHE A 16 1.87 0.14 -14.49
C PHE A 16 1.80 -1.37 -14.22
N ASP A 17 2.97 -1.99 -14.04
CA ASP A 17 3.12 -3.45 -13.92
C ASP A 17 2.51 -3.95 -12.59
N GLU A 18 1.43 -4.72 -12.69
CA GLU A 18 0.71 -5.25 -11.53
C GLU A 18 1.49 -6.38 -10.82
N ASP A 19 2.21 -7.21 -11.57
CA ASP A 19 3.03 -8.30 -11.00
C ASP A 19 4.18 -7.73 -10.16
N TRP A 20 4.78 -6.63 -10.63
CA TRP A 20 5.76 -5.86 -9.87
C TRP A 20 5.18 -5.36 -8.53
N ALA A 21 3.97 -4.81 -8.55
CA ALA A 21 3.30 -4.34 -7.34
C ALA A 21 3.01 -5.49 -6.35
N ILE A 22 2.61 -6.66 -6.87
CA ILE A 22 2.36 -7.87 -6.08
C ILE A 22 3.65 -8.37 -5.41
N GLU A 23 4.77 -8.38 -6.15
CA GLU A 23 6.07 -8.80 -5.62
C GLU A 23 6.53 -7.89 -4.47
N LEU A 24 6.46 -6.57 -4.66
CA LEU A 24 6.85 -5.59 -3.65
C LEU A 24 5.94 -5.66 -2.41
N ARG A 25 4.63 -5.82 -2.60
CA ARG A 25 3.68 -6.07 -1.51
C ARG A 25 4.09 -7.29 -0.68
N LYS A 26 4.35 -8.43 -1.34
CA LYS A 26 4.76 -9.67 -0.65
C LYS A 26 6.05 -9.49 0.13
N ARG A 27 7.05 -8.84 -0.47
CA ARG A 27 8.34 -8.56 0.18
C ARG A 27 8.17 -7.68 1.41
N PHE A 28 7.40 -6.59 1.30
CA PHE A 28 7.16 -5.67 2.41
C PHE A 28 6.45 -6.34 3.59
N ILE A 29 5.38 -7.09 3.31
CA ILE A 29 4.64 -7.86 4.32
C ILE A 29 5.57 -8.84 5.04
N LYS A 30 6.39 -9.59 4.30
CA LYS A 30 7.33 -10.54 4.88
C LYS A 30 8.28 -9.85 5.85
N THR A 31 8.93 -8.77 5.42
CA THR A 31 9.90 -8.04 6.25
C THR A 31 9.27 -7.43 7.50
N LEU A 32 8.10 -6.79 7.40
CA LEU A 32 7.49 -6.15 8.57
C LEU A 32 6.81 -7.13 9.53
N SER A 33 6.41 -8.30 9.06
CA SER A 33 5.86 -9.34 9.93
C SER A 33 6.91 -9.95 10.87
N GLU A 34 8.20 -9.76 10.59
CA GLU A 34 9.31 -10.21 11.44
C GLU A 34 9.57 -9.24 12.64
N VAL A 35 8.93 -8.07 12.67
CA VAL A 35 9.10 -7.07 13.73
C VAL A 35 8.20 -7.41 14.93
N GLU A 36 8.80 -7.83 16.04
CA GLU A 36 8.11 -8.40 17.22
C GLU A 36 6.95 -7.56 17.78
N ASN A 37 7.09 -6.24 17.78
CA ASN A 37 6.13 -5.31 18.38
C ASN A 37 5.09 -4.74 17.39
N ILE A 38 5.04 -5.24 16.15
CA ILE A 38 4.09 -4.81 15.13
C ILE A 38 3.10 -5.94 14.83
N THR A 39 1.81 -5.62 14.78
CA THR A 39 0.78 -6.46 14.18
C THR A 39 0.36 -5.80 12.87
N LEU A 40 0.74 -6.39 11.74
CA LEU A 40 0.51 -5.81 10.42
C LEU A 40 -0.85 -6.24 9.87
N LEU A 41 -1.68 -5.28 9.49
CA LEU A 41 -2.97 -5.49 8.84
C LEU A 41 -2.91 -4.94 7.42
N TYR A 42 -3.44 -5.66 6.45
CA TYR A 42 -3.43 -5.27 5.04
C TYR A 42 -4.59 -5.95 4.31
N PRO A 43 -5.09 -5.40 3.18
CA PRO A 43 -6.15 -6.04 2.42
C PRO A 43 -5.70 -7.40 1.89
N SER A 44 -6.54 -8.42 2.06
CA SER A 44 -6.35 -9.73 1.45
C SER A 44 -6.72 -9.70 -0.04
N GLU A 45 -6.31 -10.73 -0.78
CA GLU A 45 -6.65 -10.89 -2.20
C GLU A 45 -8.17 -11.10 -2.43
N ASN A 46 -8.89 -11.54 -1.40
CA ASN A 46 -10.35 -11.65 -1.44
C ASN A 46 -11.07 -10.32 -1.16
N LEU A 47 -10.41 -9.36 -0.49
CA LEU A 47 -11.00 -8.06 -0.17
C LEU A 47 -10.85 -7.08 -1.34
N THR A 48 -9.66 -7.04 -1.92
CA THR A 48 -9.31 -6.18 -3.08
C THR A 48 -8.54 -7.01 -4.09
N LYS A 49 -8.65 -6.71 -5.39
CA LYS A 49 -7.96 -7.47 -6.45
C LYS A 49 -6.45 -7.57 -6.15
N ASN A 50 -5.93 -8.78 -5.99
CA ASN A 50 -4.52 -9.05 -5.67
C ASN A 50 -4.00 -8.37 -4.38
N GLY A 51 -4.91 -7.96 -3.49
CA GLY A 51 -4.57 -7.27 -2.24
C GLY A 51 -3.97 -5.89 -2.45
N LEU A 52 -4.21 -5.25 -3.60
CA LEU A 52 -3.74 -3.90 -3.96
C LEU A 52 -4.93 -2.93 -3.97
N VAL A 53 -4.67 -1.68 -3.58
CA VAL A 53 -5.68 -0.59 -3.58
C VAL A 53 -5.46 0.29 -4.79
N ARG A 54 -6.51 0.44 -5.61
CA ARG A 54 -6.44 1.14 -6.91
C ARG A 54 -7.47 2.25 -7.11
N ASN A 55 -8.45 2.36 -6.22
CA ASN A 55 -9.59 3.26 -6.37
C ASN A 55 -10.33 3.45 -5.04
N ASP A 56 -11.36 4.30 -5.09
CA ASP A 56 -12.23 4.63 -3.96
C ASP A 56 -12.99 3.43 -3.37
N GLU A 57 -13.39 2.46 -4.20
CA GLU A 57 -14.10 1.26 -3.70
C GLU A 57 -13.19 0.37 -2.85
N ASP A 58 -11.94 0.18 -3.29
CA ASP A 58 -10.93 -0.53 -2.52
C ASP A 58 -10.58 0.24 -1.24
N ALA A 59 -10.48 1.58 -1.32
CA ALA A 59 -10.25 2.44 -0.17
C ALA A 59 -11.35 2.27 0.89
N ASP A 60 -12.63 2.28 0.50
CA ASP A 60 -13.75 2.11 1.42
C ASP A 60 -13.73 0.75 2.13
N LYS A 61 -13.38 -0.33 1.40
CA LYS A 61 -13.20 -1.67 1.99
C LYS A 61 -12.07 -1.70 3.02
N VAL A 62 -10.94 -1.07 2.70
CA VAL A 62 -9.78 -0.99 3.59
C VAL A 62 -10.08 -0.15 4.83
N VAL A 63 -10.76 0.98 4.69
CA VAL A 63 -11.20 1.82 5.83
C VAL A 63 -12.07 1.00 6.78
N ARG A 64 -13.04 0.22 6.27
CA ARG A 64 -13.89 -0.63 7.11
C ARG A 64 -13.07 -1.67 7.87
N LEU A 65 -12.17 -2.37 7.18
CA LEU A 65 -11.27 -3.34 7.81
C LEU A 65 -10.44 -2.70 8.93
N PHE A 66 -9.78 -1.58 8.62
CA PHE A 66 -8.85 -0.92 9.54
C PHE A 66 -9.56 -0.28 10.75
N LYS A 67 -10.77 0.25 10.57
CA LYS A 67 -11.60 0.72 11.69
C LYS A 67 -12.07 -0.44 12.58
N ALA A 68 -12.50 -1.55 11.99
CA ALA A 68 -12.93 -2.72 12.76
C ALA A 68 -11.78 -3.32 13.57
N GLU A 69 -10.57 -3.34 13.01
CA GLU A 69 -9.38 -3.86 13.68
C GLU A 69 -8.74 -2.87 14.65
N GLY A 70 -9.04 -1.58 14.56
CA GLY A 70 -8.43 -0.55 15.41
C GLY A 70 -6.94 -0.39 15.14
N VAL A 71 -6.55 -0.16 13.88
CA VAL A 71 -5.17 0.19 13.53
C VAL A 71 -4.78 1.55 14.12
N GLU A 72 -3.55 1.65 14.59
CA GLU A 72 -3.03 2.81 15.34
C GLU A 72 -2.05 3.66 14.51
N GLY A 73 -1.58 3.11 13.40
CA GLY A 73 -0.77 3.82 12.41
C GLY A 73 -1.02 3.27 11.02
N LEU A 74 -0.75 4.09 10.01
CA LEU A 74 -0.96 3.78 8.60
C LEU A 74 0.35 3.88 7.83
N ILE A 75 0.62 2.90 6.97
CA ILE A 75 1.70 2.92 5.99
C ILE A 75 1.08 2.84 4.59
N LEU A 76 1.27 3.90 3.81
CA LEU A 76 0.94 3.95 2.39
C LEU A 76 2.20 3.63 1.59
N GLY A 77 2.21 2.50 0.89
CA GLY A 77 3.31 2.14 0.01
C GLY A 77 2.88 2.28 -1.44
N THR A 78 3.51 3.18 -2.17
CA THR A 78 3.29 3.38 -3.61
C THR A 78 4.04 2.28 -4.36
N MET A 79 3.39 1.14 -4.62
CA MET A 79 4.06 -0.03 -5.21
C MET A 79 4.44 0.18 -6.68
N THR A 80 3.71 1.08 -7.34
CA THR A 80 3.95 1.63 -8.68
C THR A 80 3.61 3.12 -8.59
N PHE A 81 3.13 3.78 -9.64
CA PHE A 81 2.40 5.04 -9.46
C PHE A 81 1.13 4.74 -8.64
N GLY A 82 1.18 4.87 -7.32
CA GLY A 82 0.06 4.53 -6.45
C GLY A 82 -1.15 5.43 -6.72
N ASP A 83 -2.37 4.95 -6.47
CA ASP A 83 -3.54 5.82 -6.55
C ASP A 83 -3.59 6.76 -5.34
N GLU A 84 -3.24 8.04 -5.56
CA GLU A 84 -3.13 9.03 -4.50
C GLU A 84 -4.48 9.38 -3.85
N VAL A 85 -5.56 9.40 -4.63
CA VAL A 85 -6.90 9.75 -4.13
C VAL A 85 -7.38 8.67 -3.17
N ALA A 86 -7.24 7.40 -3.53
CA ALA A 86 -7.56 6.27 -2.66
C ALA A 86 -6.72 6.28 -1.37
N GLY A 87 -5.41 6.53 -1.49
CA GLY A 87 -4.50 6.65 -0.34
C GLY A 87 -4.89 7.77 0.62
N ALA A 88 -5.14 8.98 0.08
CA ALA A 88 -5.55 10.15 0.84
C ALA A 88 -6.90 9.94 1.53
N ARG A 89 -7.87 9.30 0.85
CA ARG A 89 -9.19 8.97 1.41
C ARG A 89 -9.09 8.03 2.62
N ILE A 90 -8.22 7.01 2.57
CA ILE A 90 -7.98 6.11 3.71
C ILE A 90 -7.38 6.89 4.88
N ALA A 91 -6.37 7.72 4.62
CA ALA A 91 -5.71 8.54 5.63
C ALA A 91 -6.68 9.50 6.33
N ASP A 92 -7.46 10.27 5.56
CA ASP A 92 -8.47 11.20 6.09
C ASP A 92 -9.55 10.48 6.90
N SER A 93 -9.97 9.29 6.44
CA SER A 93 -11.00 8.50 7.13
C SER A 93 -10.57 7.95 8.49
N LEU A 94 -9.27 7.71 8.69
CA LEU A 94 -8.73 7.11 9.91
C LEU A 94 -8.18 8.15 10.90
N ARG A 95 -7.63 9.28 10.42
CA ARG A 95 -7.05 10.34 11.25
C ARG A 95 -6.02 9.85 12.28
N ILE A 96 -5.17 8.92 11.87
CA ILE A 96 -4.05 8.35 12.64
C ILE A 96 -2.71 8.74 12.00
N PRO A 97 -1.57 8.59 12.69
CA PRO A 97 -0.25 8.85 12.10
C PRO A 97 -0.04 8.07 10.79
N VAL A 98 0.44 8.76 9.76
CA VAL A 98 0.63 8.21 8.41
C VAL A 98 2.11 8.30 8.02
N MET A 99 2.64 7.19 7.51
CA MET A 99 3.90 7.12 6.78
C MET A 99 3.60 6.82 5.32
N VAL A 100 4.20 7.58 4.41
CA VAL A 100 4.15 7.33 2.97
C VAL A 100 5.56 7.03 2.48
N PHE A 101 5.73 6.02 1.62
CA PHE A 101 7.04 5.71 1.05
C PHE A 101 6.97 5.28 -0.42
N ALA A 102 8.04 5.60 -1.14
CA ALA A 102 8.32 5.13 -2.50
C ALA A 102 9.18 3.86 -2.47
N THR A 103 9.04 3.04 -3.50
CA THR A 103 9.82 1.83 -3.72
C THR A 103 10.95 2.09 -4.72
N LYS A 104 11.98 1.23 -4.69
CA LYS A 104 13.06 1.31 -5.67
C LYS A 104 12.55 0.90 -7.04
N GLU A 105 12.76 1.73 -8.06
CA GLU A 105 12.35 1.43 -9.42
C GLU A 105 13.12 0.24 -10.02
N PRO A 106 12.47 -0.58 -10.86
CA PRO A 106 13.14 -1.57 -11.69
C PRO A 106 13.91 -0.89 -12.82
N THR A 107 14.79 -1.64 -13.48
CA THR A 107 15.47 -1.18 -14.68
C THR A 107 14.45 -0.84 -15.77
N ILE A 108 14.66 0.28 -16.46
CA ILE A 108 13.86 0.68 -17.62
C ILE A 108 14.03 -0.37 -18.73
N SER A 109 12.94 -0.73 -19.42
CA SER A 109 13.01 -1.70 -20.52
C SER A 109 13.85 -1.17 -21.69
N PRO A 110 14.43 -2.04 -22.53
CA PRO A 110 15.15 -1.60 -23.74
C PRO A 110 14.32 -0.72 -24.68
N GLU A 111 13.00 -0.92 -24.68
CA GLU A 111 12.02 -0.16 -25.46
C GLU A 111 11.59 1.15 -24.79
N GLY A 112 12.13 1.45 -23.61
CA GLY A 112 11.85 2.69 -22.85
C GLY A 112 10.64 2.61 -21.92
N PHE A 113 10.01 1.45 -21.76
CA PHE A 113 8.86 1.30 -20.87
C PHE A 113 9.30 1.26 -19.40
N ARG A 114 8.53 1.95 -18.56
CA ARG A 114 8.68 1.93 -17.11
C ARG A 114 7.62 1.01 -16.50
N LYS A 115 8.07 -0.01 -15.77
CA LYS A 115 7.17 -0.90 -15.02
C LYS A 115 6.50 -0.20 -13.85
N SER A 116 7.14 0.81 -13.29
CA SER A 116 6.72 1.55 -12.11
C SER A 116 7.12 3.01 -12.23
N ASP A 117 6.46 3.87 -11.46
CA ASP A 117 6.77 5.29 -11.28
C ASP A 117 6.39 5.71 -9.85
N SER A 118 6.88 4.93 -8.89
CA SER A 118 6.59 5.00 -7.46
C SER A 118 7.01 6.31 -6.83
N PHE A 119 8.17 6.84 -7.22
CA PHE A 119 8.59 8.14 -6.71
C PHE A 119 7.61 9.25 -7.10
N CYS A 120 7.20 9.31 -8.38
CA CYS A 120 6.22 10.31 -8.83
C CYS A 120 4.85 10.11 -8.18
N GLY A 121 4.36 8.87 -8.09
CA GLY A 121 3.09 8.58 -7.40
C GLY A 121 3.13 8.81 -5.88
N THR A 122 4.30 9.03 -5.28
CA THR A 122 4.43 9.42 -3.87
C THR A 122 4.28 10.93 -3.68
N LEU A 123 4.59 11.72 -4.73
CA LEU A 123 4.56 13.18 -4.70
C LEU A 123 3.25 13.79 -5.22
N SER A 124 2.40 12.97 -5.85
CA SER A 124 1.11 13.36 -6.43
C SER A 124 0.04 13.68 -5.39
#